data_AF-A0A059LG27-F1
#
_entry.id   AF-A0A059LG27-F1
#
_cell.length_a   1.000
_cell.length_b   1.000
_cell.length_c   1.000
_cell.angle_alpha   90.00
_cell.angle_beta   90.00
_cell.angle_gamma   90.00
#
_symmetry.space_group_name_H-M   'P 1'
#
loop_
_entity.id
_entity.type
_entity.pdbx_description
1 polymer ?
#
loop_
_entity_poly.entity_id
_entity_poly.type
_entity_poly.pdbx_seq_one_letter_code
_entity_poly.pdbx_strand_id
1 'polypeptide(L)'
;YLCVVNTHLFFRDDASHVRSLHVWSALNAAQRVLQSLFPAPEPGACSEVPLLFCGDLNSDLNDGLPGAIKLLGSGFLERDYWDWASAVHFAYSAKYGPDKDSLLAEEAVEEEAHALQTLSDLGHASDSSLPPSPRAAGKPLRNPSAGHVAILRRHHGPELRSAPPLLPVDGLATPTTNYVPGYSGLLDYCFVDPRSFEVVRCYPPPSPAELGGFLPSEGHPSDHISVVADLRWKEPGRRGKALEEGSRASLHPTWGYLPHPPAAPGQVFPAELCSVHAAAHCLGQGQIVVLPTDTLYGLGCDARSEEAFQSLCAVKQRPQDKPISLAVADLADVSRVADVSHLPAGLLEALLPGPTTLILPFLDSAHVSPSVRAIALERGVGVRVPDAPFARAVARQLGAPLALTSANLAGEPSCVLVREFEHLWPRCGAVFDAGRAVCEERLGSTVLDLQVPGSFRVVRRGVGAEETLRRISREFGLREDAA
;
A
#
# COMPACT_ATOMS: atom_id res chain seq x y z
N TYR A 1 -33.37 8.94 19.14
CA TYR A 1 -32.25 9.87 18.89
C TYR A 1 -31.23 9.17 18.00
N LEU A 2 -30.48 9.93 17.21
CA LEU A 2 -29.38 9.46 16.38
C LEU A 2 -28.23 10.45 16.56
N CYS A 3 -27.02 9.94 16.80
CA CYS A 3 -25.81 10.75 16.77
C CYS A 3 -25.18 10.62 15.39
N VAL A 4 -24.95 11.76 14.72
CA VAL A 4 -24.24 11.81 13.44
C VAL A 4 -22.93 12.54 13.66
N VAL A 5 -21.83 11.86 13.34
CA VAL A 5 -20.49 12.44 13.27
C VAL A 5 -20.15 12.58 11.80
N ASN A 6 -20.12 13.82 11.30
CA ASN A 6 -19.70 14.13 9.95
C ASN A 6 -18.34 14.84 9.99
N THR A 7 -17.34 14.32 9.29
CA THR A 7 -15.97 14.82 9.36
C THR A 7 -15.38 15.10 7.99
N HIS A 8 -14.48 16.08 7.93
CA HIS A 8 -13.51 16.22 6.85
C HIS A 8 -12.13 16.16 7.51
N LEU A 9 -11.41 15.06 7.30
CA LEU A 9 -10.15 14.80 7.99
C LEU A 9 -9.00 15.57 7.34
N PHE A 10 -7.91 15.72 8.09
CA PHE A 10 -6.72 16.42 7.62
C PHE A 10 -6.09 15.71 6.42
N PHE A 11 -5.75 16.47 5.39
CA PHE A 11 -5.06 15.95 4.21
C PHE A 11 -3.57 16.33 4.20
N ARG A 12 -2.74 15.30 4.15
CA ARG A 12 -1.33 15.27 3.71
C ARG A 12 -0.96 13.82 3.44
N ASP A 13 -0.11 13.58 2.45
CA ASP A 13 0.27 12.23 2.02
C ASP A 13 0.95 11.44 3.16
N ASP A 14 1.79 12.11 3.96
CA ASP A 14 2.55 11.53 5.07
C ASP A 14 1.80 11.50 6.42
N ALA A 15 0.49 11.81 6.43
CA ALA A 15 -0.25 12.09 7.66
C ALA A 15 -1.32 11.04 8.06
N SER A 16 -1.22 9.78 7.61
CA SER A 16 -2.21 8.73 7.94
C SER A 16 -2.43 8.54 9.44
N HIS A 17 -1.36 8.58 10.24
CA HIS A 17 -1.44 8.58 11.71
C HIS A 17 -2.27 9.74 12.29
N VAL A 18 -2.24 10.93 11.69
CA VAL A 18 -3.04 12.09 12.12
C VAL A 18 -4.52 11.82 11.90
N ARG A 19 -4.88 11.25 10.74
CA ARG A 19 -6.26 10.86 10.41
C ARG A 19 -6.79 9.79 11.37
N SER A 20 -5.96 8.79 11.70
CA SER A 20 -6.24 7.81 12.76
C SER A 20 -6.53 8.46 14.13
N LEU A 21 -5.72 9.44 14.54
CA LEU A 21 -5.94 10.19 15.78
C LEU A 21 -7.19 11.08 15.73
N HIS A 22 -7.53 11.66 14.59
CA HIS A 22 -8.74 12.46 14.40
C HIS A 22 -9.99 11.60 14.54
N VAL A 23 -10.05 10.44 13.89
CA VAL A 23 -11.14 9.48 14.05
C VAL A 23 -11.31 9.08 15.51
N TRP A 24 -10.21 8.70 16.17
CA TRP A 24 -10.23 8.37 17.59
C TRP A 24 -10.80 9.50 18.44
N SER A 25 -10.34 10.72 18.20
CA SER A 25 -10.78 11.91 18.92
C SER A 25 -12.26 12.21 18.69
N ALA A 26 -12.74 12.07 17.45
CA ALA A 26 -14.12 12.28 17.06
C ALA A 26 -15.06 11.26 17.73
N LEU A 27 -14.69 9.97 17.72
CA LEU A 27 -15.45 8.91 18.41
C LEU A 27 -15.54 9.17 19.92
N ASN A 28 -14.43 9.53 20.56
CA ASN A 28 -14.41 9.83 21.99
C ASN A 28 -15.17 11.13 22.33
N ALA A 29 -15.17 12.13 21.45
CA ALA A 29 -15.95 13.34 21.62
C ALA A 29 -17.45 13.04 21.52
N ALA A 30 -17.86 12.26 20.51
CA ALA A 30 -19.24 11.83 20.34
C ALA A 30 -19.73 11.03 21.56
N GLN A 31 -18.92 10.09 22.07
CA GLN A 31 -19.26 9.34 23.28
C GLN A 31 -19.45 10.25 24.50
N ARG A 32 -18.56 11.23 24.71
CA ARG A 32 -18.69 12.19 25.82
C ARG A 32 -19.98 13.01 25.72
N VAL A 33 -20.34 13.47 24.52
CA VAL A 33 -21.60 14.19 24.28
C VAL A 33 -22.81 13.28 24.51
N LEU A 34 -22.76 12.03 24.06
CA LEU A 34 -23.85 11.08 24.26
C LEU A 34 -24.02 10.71 25.74
N GLN A 35 -22.92 10.56 26.49
CA GLN A 35 -22.96 10.30 27.93
C GLN A 35 -23.50 11.49 28.72
N SER A 36 -23.23 12.72 28.30
CA SER A 36 -23.75 13.91 29.00
C SER A 36 -25.24 14.14 28.75
N LEU A 37 -25.73 13.84 27.53
CA LEU A 37 -27.13 14.02 27.15
C LEU A 37 -28.00 12.80 27.50
N PHE A 38 -27.42 11.60 27.41
CA PHE A 38 -28.09 10.31 27.63
C PHE A 38 -27.22 9.43 28.54
N PRO A 39 -27.11 9.77 29.84
CA PRO A 39 -26.29 9.03 30.77
C PRO A 39 -26.72 7.57 30.82
N ALA A 40 -25.75 6.68 30.67
CA ALA A 40 -26.00 5.25 30.72
C ALA A 40 -26.40 4.84 32.15
N PRO A 41 -27.24 3.80 32.30
CA PRO A 41 -27.67 3.33 33.62
C PRO A 41 -26.52 2.80 34.48
N GLU A 42 -25.43 2.33 33.86
CA GLU A 42 -24.24 1.78 34.53
C GLU A 42 -22.94 2.47 34.06
N PRO A 43 -21.96 2.72 34.96
CA PRO A 43 -20.65 3.25 34.58
C PRO A 43 -19.94 2.36 33.56
N GLY A 44 -19.53 2.94 32.43
CA GLY A 44 -18.84 2.22 31.36
C GLY A 44 -19.76 1.54 30.34
N ALA A 45 -21.07 1.58 30.50
CA ALA A 45 -22.01 1.14 29.48
C ALA A 45 -22.00 2.10 28.27
N CYS A 46 -22.04 1.54 27.06
CA CYS A 46 -22.15 2.34 25.84
C CYS A 46 -23.54 2.97 25.73
N SER A 47 -23.62 4.17 25.16
CA SER A 47 -24.90 4.82 24.90
C SER A 47 -25.81 3.93 24.05
N GLU A 48 -27.10 3.91 24.39
CA GLU A 48 -28.14 3.28 23.56
C GLU A 48 -28.48 4.11 22.31
N VAL A 49 -28.02 5.36 22.25
CA VAL A 49 -28.20 6.21 21.08
C VAL A 49 -27.25 5.72 19.98
N PRO A 50 -27.76 5.32 18.81
CA PRO A 50 -26.93 4.86 17.72
C PRO A 50 -26.06 5.97 17.16
N LEU A 51 -24.91 5.55 16.63
CA LEU A 51 -23.93 6.40 15.98
C LEU A 51 -23.92 6.12 14.48
N LEU A 52 -23.92 7.19 13.69
CA LEU A 52 -23.57 7.20 12.28
C LEU A 52 -22.32 8.08 12.14
N PHE A 53 -21.29 7.56 11.49
CA PHE A 53 -20.05 8.27 11.24
C PHE A 53 -19.84 8.37 9.73
N CYS A 54 -19.69 9.57 9.18
CA CYS A 54 -19.54 9.77 7.75
C CYS A 54 -18.63 10.95 7.40
N GLY A 55 -18.34 11.07 6.12
CA GLY A 55 -17.66 12.22 5.52
C GLY A 55 -16.36 11.84 4.84
N ASP A 56 -15.60 12.85 4.46
CA ASP A 56 -14.32 12.72 3.77
C ASP A 56 -13.21 12.41 4.80
N LEU A 57 -12.68 11.20 4.71
CA LEU A 57 -11.63 10.73 5.60
C LEU A 57 -10.23 10.96 5.06
N ASN A 58 -10.08 11.51 3.85
CA ASN A 58 -8.79 11.78 3.22
C ASN A 58 -7.83 10.57 3.29
N SER A 59 -8.41 9.37 3.23
CA SER A 59 -7.74 8.10 3.47
C SER A 59 -8.20 7.11 2.42
N ASP A 60 -7.48 7.02 1.30
CA ASP A 60 -7.81 6.04 0.27
C ASP A 60 -7.34 4.63 0.64
N LEU A 61 -7.86 3.63 -0.08
CA LEU A 61 -7.47 2.23 0.12
C LEU A 61 -6.22 1.82 -0.71
N ASN A 62 -5.59 2.75 -1.44
CA ASN A 62 -4.52 2.43 -2.39
C ASN A 62 -3.24 1.95 -1.69
N ASP A 63 -3.03 2.40 -0.45
CA ASP A 63 -1.88 1.99 0.39
C ASP A 63 -2.20 0.86 1.38
N GLY A 64 -3.36 0.22 1.24
CA GLY A 64 -3.90 -0.77 2.18
C GLY A 64 -5.06 -0.20 3.00
N LEU A 65 -5.45 -0.89 4.08
CA LEU A 65 -6.50 -0.37 4.98
C LEU A 65 -5.91 0.76 5.84
N PRO A 66 -6.40 2.00 5.76
CA PRO A 66 -5.91 3.08 6.61
C PRO A 66 -6.34 2.87 8.05
N GLY A 67 -5.51 3.28 9.02
CA GLY A 67 -5.80 3.12 10.43
C GLY A 67 -7.07 3.83 10.87
N ALA A 68 -7.44 4.93 10.21
CA ALA A 68 -8.72 5.64 10.40
C ALA A 68 -9.92 4.72 10.10
N ILE A 69 -9.87 4.02 8.97
CA ILE A 69 -10.91 3.09 8.53
C ILE A 69 -10.92 1.84 9.42
N LYS A 70 -9.74 1.31 9.74
CA LYS A 70 -9.60 0.18 10.66
C LYS A 70 -10.20 0.52 12.03
N LEU A 71 -9.88 1.67 12.59
CA LEU A 71 -10.33 2.07 13.92
C LEU A 71 -11.86 2.21 14.00
N LEU A 72 -12.50 2.79 12.98
CA LEU A 72 -13.97 2.84 12.88
C LEU A 72 -14.59 1.44 12.94
N GLY A 73 -13.87 0.44 12.45
CA GLY A 73 -14.41 -0.90 12.23
C GLY A 73 -14.06 -2.02 13.15
N SER A 74 -12.91 -1.93 13.79
CA SER A 74 -12.50 -2.86 14.85
C SER A 74 -12.74 -2.25 16.22
N GLY A 75 -12.91 -0.92 16.31
CA GLY A 75 -12.80 -0.17 17.55
C GLY A 75 -11.39 -0.15 18.13
N PHE A 76 -10.39 -0.58 17.35
CA PHE A 76 -9.04 -0.85 17.83
C PHE A 76 -7.93 -0.62 16.80
N LEU A 77 -6.88 0.09 17.21
CA LEU A 77 -5.65 0.28 16.42
C LEU A 77 -4.42 -0.06 17.28
N GLU A 78 -3.60 -0.99 16.80
CA GLU A 78 -2.40 -1.47 17.47
C GLU A 78 -1.29 -0.41 17.43
N ARG A 79 -0.37 -0.52 18.39
CA ARG A 79 0.78 0.38 18.52
C ARG A 79 1.76 0.28 17.37
N ASP A 80 1.83 -0.86 16.69
CA ASP A 80 2.75 -1.15 15.60
C ASP A 80 2.07 -1.11 14.22
N TYR A 81 0.84 -0.57 14.15
CA TYR A 81 0.15 -0.37 12.89
C TYR A 81 0.93 0.55 11.94
N TRP A 82 0.88 0.27 10.64
CA TRP A 82 1.74 0.90 9.63
C TRP A 82 1.54 2.42 9.55
N ASP A 83 0.33 2.93 9.81
CA ASP A 83 0.02 4.36 9.86
C ASP A 83 1.05 5.16 10.67
N TRP A 84 1.51 4.58 11.79
CA TRP A 84 2.45 5.21 12.72
C TRP A 84 3.84 5.44 12.13
N ALA A 85 4.25 4.66 11.12
CA ALA A 85 5.50 4.87 10.43
C ALA A 85 5.53 6.21 9.67
N SER A 86 4.37 6.69 9.22
CA SER A 86 4.24 7.97 8.50
C SER A 86 4.58 9.18 9.40
N ALA A 87 4.45 9.03 10.73
CA ALA A 87 4.76 10.09 11.69
C ALA A 87 6.22 10.55 11.67
N VAL A 88 7.12 9.73 11.14
CA VAL A 88 8.56 10.05 11.06
C VAL A 88 8.84 11.15 10.04
N HIS A 89 8.04 11.19 8.99
CA HIS A 89 8.19 12.15 7.89
C HIS A 89 7.35 13.42 8.13
N PHE A 90 6.39 13.33 9.04
CA PHE A 90 5.48 14.41 9.36
C PHE A 90 6.11 15.43 10.33
N ALA A 91 6.22 16.68 9.88
CA ALA A 91 6.55 17.82 10.72
C ALA A 91 5.48 18.90 10.60
N TYR A 92 4.93 19.33 11.74
CA TYR A 92 4.03 20.48 11.80
C TYR A 92 4.85 21.76 11.67
N SER A 93 5.11 22.21 10.44
CA SER A 93 5.81 23.47 10.22
C SER A 93 4.88 24.64 10.52
N ALA A 94 5.38 25.68 11.21
CA ALA A 94 4.65 26.90 11.54
C ALA A 94 4.24 27.75 10.31
N LYS A 95 4.30 27.22 9.08
CA LYS A 95 3.84 27.87 7.84
C LYS A 95 2.31 28.08 7.78
N TYR A 96 1.54 27.56 8.73
CA TYR A 96 0.07 27.67 8.78
C TYR A 96 -0.46 28.43 10.01
N GLY A 97 0.35 29.33 10.59
CA GLY A 97 -0.11 30.33 11.57
C GLY A 97 -0.94 31.46 10.91
N PRO A 98 -1.62 32.32 11.70
CA PRO A 98 -2.71 33.19 11.25
C PRO A 98 -2.31 34.41 10.39
N ASP A 99 -1.12 34.45 9.78
CA ASP A 99 -0.74 35.52 8.85
C ASP A 99 -1.05 35.09 7.40
N LYS A 100 -2.24 35.50 6.95
CA LYS A 100 -2.86 35.14 5.66
C LYS A 100 -2.27 35.83 4.42
N ASP A 101 -1.22 36.64 4.54
CA ASP A 101 -0.79 37.51 3.43
C ASP A 101 0.45 37.02 2.64
N SER A 102 1.00 35.85 2.95
CA SER A 102 2.20 35.32 2.27
C SER A 102 1.94 34.21 1.23
N LEU A 103 0.70 33.74 1.08
CA LEU A 103 0.36 32.64 0.16
C LEU A 103 -0.06 33.07 -1.25
N LEU A 104 -0.02 34.36 -1.55
CA LEU A 104 -0.22 34.88 -2.93
C LEU A 104 1.09 35.01 -3.72
N ALA A 105 2.23 34.52 -3.18
CA ALA A 105 3.54 34.74 -3.77
C ALA A 105 4.25 33.47 -4.29
N GLU A 106 3.72 32.27 -4.05
CA GLU A 106 4.30 31.02 -4.60
C GLU A 106 3.44 30.42 -5.74
N GLU A 107 2.13 30.70 -5.82
CA GLU A 107 1.29 30.36 -6.98
C GLU A 107 1.47 31.32 -8.17
N ALA A 108 2.13 32.47 -7.98
CA ALA A 108 2.42 33.43 -9.05
C ALA A 108 3.77 33.18 -9.77
N VAL A 109 4.57 32.20 -9.33
CA VAL A 109 5.93 31.98 -9.86
C VAL A 109 5.99 30.82 -10.87
N GLU A 110 4.95 29.98 -10.96
CA GLU A 110 4.88 28.91 -11.97
C GLU A 110 4.10 29.30 -13.24
N GLU A 111 3.21 30.30 -13.20
CA GLU A 111 2.55 30.80 -14.42
C GLU A 111 3.42 31.80 -15.22
N GLU A 112 4.37 32.49 -14.59
CA GLU A 112 5.26 33.44 -15.29
C GLU A 112 6.47 32.74 -15.97
N ALA A 113 6.79 31.51 -15.57
CA ALA A 113 7.83 30.69 -16.18
C ALA A 113 7.39 30.06 -17.53
N HIS A 114 6.08 29.88 -17.75
CA HIS A 114 5.55 29.33 -19.00
C HIS A 114 5.19 30.41 -20.04
N ALA A 115 5.06 31.68 -19.64
CA ALA A 115 4.82 32.81 -20.54
C ALA A 115 6.12 33.41 -21.13
N LEU A 116 7.28 33.13 -20.55
CA LEU A 116 8.59 33.65 -20.98
C LEU A 116 9.35 32.74 -21.97
N GLN A 117 8.80 31.58 -22.32
CA GLN A 117 9.40 30.66 -23.30
C GLN A 117 8.77 30.75 -24.71
N THR A 118 7.76 31.61 -24.90
CA THR A 118 7.09 31.83 -26.20
C THR A 118 7.44 33.20 -26.83
N LEU A 119 8.36 33.96 -26.24
CA LEU A 119 8.79 35.28 -26.75
C LEU A 119 10.30 35.37 -27.07
N SER A 120 10.99 34.23 -27.23
CA SER A 120 12.39 34.19 -27.68
C SER A 120 12.58 34.03 -29.19
N ASP A 121 11.51 33.86 -29.96
CA ASP A 121 11.52 33.88 -31.43
C ASP A 121 10.80 35.13 -31.92
N LEU A 122 11.47 36.29 -31.88
CA LEU A 122 11.28 37.44 -32.79
C LEU A 122 12.19 38.62 -32.38
N GLY A 123 13.24 38.88 -33.17
CA GLY A 123 13.60 40.26 -33.54
C GLY A 123 14.66 41.00 -32.72
N HIS A 124 15.88 40.97 -33.25
CA HIS A 124 16.97 41.98 -33.22
C HIS A 124 16.66 43.42 -32.74
N ALA A 125 17.55 44.01 -31.92
CA ALA A 125 18.63 44.94 -32.37
C ALA A 125 19.09 45.95 -31.27
N SER A 126 20.43 46.09 -31.13
CA SER A 126 21.23 47.27 -30.66
C SER A 126 21.03 47.81 -29.23
N ASP A 127 21.99 48.39 -28.51
CA ASP A 127 23.46 48.51 -28.51
C ASP A 127 23.84 49.25 -27.19
N SER A 128 25.07 49.02 -26.72
CA SER A 128 25.92 49.91 -25.89
C SER A 128 25.88 49.95 -24.34
N SER A 129 27.06 49.65 -23.79
CA SER A 129 27.76 50.20 -22.61
C SER A 129 27.75 49.47 -21.24
N LEU A 130 28.92 48.89 -20.92
CA LEU A 130 29.49 48.44 -19.61
C LEU A 130 30.25 49.61 -18.92
N PRO A 131 30.84 49.56 -17.68
CA PRO A 131 30.94 48.57 -16.55
C PRO A 131 30.78 49.27 -15.13
N PRO A 132 31.30 48.82 -13.94
CA PRO A 132 31.96 47.57 -13.51
C PRO A 132 31.45 46.90 -12.19
N SER A 133 31.97 45.68 -11.94
CA SER A 133 31.88 44.85 -10.72
C SER A 133 32.64 45.45 -9.52
N PRO A 134 32.34 45.00 -8.27
CA PRO A 134 33.39 44.27 -7.55
C PRO A 134 32.93 43.03 -6.74
N ARG A 135 33.60 41.91 -7.04
CA ARG A 135 34.28 40.95 -6.13
C ARG A 135 33.60 40.49 -4.81
N ALA A 136 33.24 39.20 -4.85
CA ALA A 136 33.75 38.09 -4.03
C ALA A 136 33.60 38.11 -2.49
N ALA A 137 32.79 37.16 -2.00
CA ALA A 137 33.14 36.31 -0.85
C ALA A 137 32.40 34.96 -0.97
N GLY A 138 33.12 33.93 -1.44
CA GLY A 138 32.63 32.56 -1.41
C GLY A 138 32.59 32.02 0.03
N LYS A 139 31.49 31.34 0.38
CA LYS A 139 31.47 30.33 1.45
C LYS A 139 31.13 28.98 0.81
N PRO A 140 31.80 27.89 1.20
CA PRO A 140 31.73 26.62 0.49
C PRO A 140 30.37 25.96 0.70
N LEU A 141 29.82 25.40 -0.38
CA LEU A 141 28.78 24.37 -0.34
C LEU A 141 29.31 23.21 0.51
N ARG A 142 28.75 23.04 1.71
CA ARG A 142 28.95 21.84 2.52
C ARG A 142 28.21 20.70 1.83
N ASN A 143 28.96 19.78 1.24
CA ASN A 143 28.55 18.40 1.03
C ASN A 143 28.07 17.82 2.37
N PRO A 144 26.86 17.25 2.48
CA PRO A 144 26.58 16.28 3.52
C PRO A 144 27.09 14.91 3.03
N SER A 145 28.39 14.68 3.16
CA SER A 145 28.97 13.34 3.12
C SER A 145 28.86 12.71 4.52
N ALA A 146 28.33 11.49 4.54
CA ALA A 146 28.50 10.46 5.59
C ALA A 146 27.98 10.79 7.00
N GLY A 147 27.08 9.91 7.47
CA GLY A 147 26.71 9.80 8.88
C GLY A 147 25.26 10.15 9.12
N HIS A 148 24.36 9.22 8.77
CA HIS A 148 23.22 8.77 9.57
C HIS A 148 22.57 7.65 8.75
N VAL A 149 23.05 6.42 8.91
CA VAL A 149 22.16 5.26 8.74
C VAL A 149 21.13 5.44 9.84
N ALA A 150 20.01 6.09 9.51
CA ALA A 150 18.88 6.17 10.40
C ALA A 150 18.39 4.73 10.56
N ILE A 151 18.80 4.10 11.67
CA ILE A 151 18.07 2.97 12.23
C ILE A 151 16.65 3.49 12.39
N LEU A 152 15.76 3.16 11.44
CA LEU A 152 14.32 3.36 11.60
C LEU A 152 13.95 2.56 12.84
N ARG A 153 13.94 3.22 14.00
CA ARG A 153 13.28 2.70 15.19
C ARG A 153 11.88 2.32 14.72
N ARG A 154 11.39 1.11 15.01
CA ARG A 154 9.97 0.83 14.80
C ARG A 154 9.21 1.91 15.56
N HIS A 155 8.56 2.81 14.83
CA HIS A 155 7.83 3.91 15.43
C HIS A 155 6.51 3.35 15.89
N HIS A 156 6.40 3.16 17.19
CA HIS A 156 5.19 2.68 17.83
C HIS A 156 4.31 3.88 18.19
N GLY A 157 3.08 3.88 17.71
CA GLY A 157 2.05 4.79 18.18
C GLY A 157 1.44 4.35 19.52
N PRO A 158 0.50 5.16 20.04
CA PRO A 158 -0.39 4.72 21.11
C PRO A 158 -1.29 3.59 20.62
N GLU A 159 -1.71 2.75 21.56
CA GLU A 159 -2.79 1.80 21.29
C GLU A 159 -4.09 2.58 21.36
N LEU A 160 -4.87 2.60 20.28
CA LEU A 160 -6.14 3.31 20.24
C LEU A 160 -7.28 2.33 20.45
N ARG A 161 -8.18 2.68 21.35
CA ARG A 161 -9.45 1.99 21.60
C ARG A 161 -10.58 3.01 21.52
N SER A 162 -11.66 2.66 20.84
CA SER A 162 -12.84 3.52 20.69
C SER A 162 -14.12 2.78 21.06
N ALA A 163 -15.25 3.47 20.84
CA ALA A 163 -16.59 2.92 20.89
C ALA A 163 -16.73 1.58 20.14
N PRO A 164 -17.82 0.82 20.36
CA PRO A 164 -18.10 -0.39 19.62
C PRO A 164 -17.95 -0.17 18.11
N PRO A 165 -17.45 -1.18 17.37
CA PRO A 165 -17.18 -1.05 15.95
C PRO A 165 -18.45 -0.70 15.18
N LEU A 166 -18.29 0.20 14.21
CA LEU A 166 -19.33 0.56 13.26
C LEU A 166 -19.22 -0.31 12.02
N LEU A 167 -20.23 -0.29 11.16
CA LEU A 167 -20.28 -1.08 9.92
C LEU A 167 -20.24 -0.13 8.70
N PRO A 168 -19.34 -0.32 7.71
CA PRO A 168 -19.34 0.49 6.50
C PRO A 168 -20.59 0.16 5.70
N VAL A 169 -21.32 1.19 5.24
CA VAL A 169 -22.61 0.99 4.56
C VAL A 169 -22.47 0.28 3.22
N ASP A 170 -21.33 0.44 2.55
CA ASP A 170 -21.03 -0.13 1.24
C ASP A 170 -20.09 -1.33 1.33
N GLY A 171 -19.71 -1.77 2.54
CA GLY A 171 -18.71 -2.82 2.71
C GLY A 171 -17.31 -2.43 2.22
N LEU A 172 -17.04 -1.13 2.02
CA LEU A 172 -15.83 -0.63 1.35
C LEU A 172 -15.73 -1.08 -0.12
N ALA A 173 -16.86 -1.35 -0.77
CA ALA A 173 -16.92 -1.79 -2.16
C ALA A 173 -16.92 -0.63 -3.17
N THR A 174 -17.10 0.62 -2.72
CA THR A 174 -17.09 1.79 -3.61
C THR A 174 -15.66 1.99 -4.14
N PRO A 175 -15.44 1.97 -5.47
CA PRO A 175 -14.09 2.04 -6.04
C PRO A 175 -13.43 3.41 -5.81
N THR A 176 -14.19 4.49 -6.07
CA THR A 176 -13.72 5.87 -5.99
C THR A 176 -14.89 6.78 -5.65
N THR A 177 -14.64 7.76 -4.80
CA THR A 177 -15.58 8.87 -4.58
C THR A 177 -15.00 10.17 -5.09
N ASN A 178 -13.68 10.33 -5.11
CA ASN A 178 -13.01 11.51 -5.64
C ASN A 178 -12.53 11.33 -7.09
N TYR A 179 -12.65 12.38 -7.90
CA TYR A 179 -12.30 12.42 -9.32
C TYR A 179 -11.66 13.76 -9.69
N VAL A 180 -10.34 13.86 -9.52
CA VAL A 180 -9.55 14.98 -10.03
C VAL A 180 -8.61 14.51 -11.13
N PRO A 181 -8.22 15.37 -12.09
CA PRO A 181 -7.21 15.01 -13.08
C PRO A 181 -5.93 14.50 -12.41
N GLY A 182 -5.56 13.25 -12.71
CA GLY A 182 -4.36 12.61 -12.15
C GLY A 182 -4.57 11.86 -10.82
N TYR A 183 -5.75 11.94 -10.19
CA TYR A 183 -6.04 11.18 -8.97
C TYR A 183 -7.52 10.79 -8.84
N SER A 184 -7.76 9.52 -8.53
CA SER A 184 -9.10 9.01 -8.17
C SER A 184 -8.97 8.04 -7.01
N GLY A 185 -9.80 8.20 -5.98
CA GLY A 185 -9.72 7.39 -4.75
C GLY A 185 -11.03 7.39 -3.97
N LEU A 186 -11.22 6.38 -3.12
CA LEU A 186 -12.31 6.35 -2.14
C LEU A 186 -11.92 7.23 -0.96
N LEU A 187 -12.52 8.41 -0.84
CA LEU A 187 -12.25 9.35 0.25
C LEU A 187 -13.46 9.52 1.18
N ASP A 188 -14.67 9.34 0.65
CA ASP A 188 -15.91 9.49 1.40
C ASP A 188 -16.36 8.15 1.94
N TYR A 189 -16.58 8.10 3.25
CA TYR A 189 -17.02 6.89 3.93
C TYR A 189 -18.31 7.14 4.71
N CYS A 190 -19.08 6.09 4.91
CA CYS A 190 -20.23 6.10 5.80
C CYS A 190 -20.28 4.79 6.60
N PHE A 191 -20.39 4.94 7.92
CA PHE A 191 -20.35 3.91 8.93
C PHE A 191 -21.56 4.00 9.84
N VAL A 192 -22.19 2.87 10.15
CA VAL A 192 -23.43 2.83 10.93
C VAL A 192 -23.32 1.88 12.11
N ASP A 193 -24.00 2.20 13.21
CA ASP A 193 -24.10 1.31 14.36
C ASP A 193 -24.91 0.05 14.00
N PRO A 194 -24.25 -1.14 13.95
CA PRO A 194 -24.91 -2.37 13.52
C PRO A 194 -25.95 -2.86 14.54
N ARG A 195 -25.98 -2.34 15.76
CA ARG A 195 -26.99 -2.70 16.78
C ARG A 195 -28.37 -2.13 16.44
N SER A 196 -28.39 -0.98 15.74
CA SER A 196 -29.61 -0.22 15.50
C SER A 196 -30.01 -0.19 14.03
N PHE A 197 -29.06 -0.34 13.11
CA PHE A 197 -29.30 -0.26 11.68
C PHE A 197 -29.06 -1.57 10.95
N GLU A 198 -29.85 -1.78 9.91
CA GLU A 198 -29.63 -2.71 8.81
C GLU A 198 -29.40 -1.89 7.53
N VAL A 199 -28.36 -2.21 6.77
CA VAL A 199 -28.19 -1.65 5.43
C VAL A 199 -29.11 -2.41 4.48
N VAL A 200 -30.10 -1.72 3.92
CA VAL A 200 -31.09 -2.31 3.01
C VAL A 200 -30.48 -2.49 1.62
N ARG A 201 -29.78 -1.47 1.14
CA ARG A 201 -29.06 -1.46 -0.12
C ARG A 201 -28.04 -0.32 -0.13
N CYS A 202 -26.95 -0.54 -0.85
CA CYS A 202 -26.02 0.50 -1.26
C CYS A 202 -26.17 0.71 -2.76
N TYR A 203 -26.07 1.95 -3.21
CA TYR A 203 -26.14 2.30 -4.63
C TYR A 203 -24.72 2.38 -5.19
N PRO A 204 -24.46 1.74 -6.34
CA PRO A 204 -23.16 1.88 -6.99
C PRO A 204 -22.93 3.32 -7.44
N PRO A 205 -21.68 3.82 -7.44
CA PRO A 205 -21.38 5.12 -8.02
C PRO A 205 -21.67 5.10 -9.54
N PRO A 206 -21.94 6.27 -10.15
CA PRO A 206 -22.10 6.35 -11.60
C PRO A 206 -20.82 5.90 -12.32
N SER A 207 -20.97 5.23 -13.45
CA SER A 207 -19.84 4.82 -14.29
C SER A 207 -19.12 6.05 -14.89
N PRO A 208 -17.83 5.95 -15.26
CA PRO A 208 -17.13 7.05 -15.93
C PRO A 208 -17.83 7.57 -17.19
N ALA A 209 -18.52 6.69 -17.92
CA ALA A 209 -19.32 7.06 -19.10
C ALA A 209 -20.59 7.84 -18.73
N GLU A 210 -21.25 7.49 -17.62
CA GLU A 210 -22.39 8.23 -17.08
C GLU A 210 -21.96 9.55 -16.43
N LEU A 211 -20.74 9.59 -15.88
CA LEU A 211 -20.15 10.83 -15.41
C LEU A 211 -19.86 11.77 -16.55
N GLY A 212 -19.43 11.33 -17.74
CA GLY A 212 -19.52 12.13 -18.98
C GLY A 212 -18.96 13.58 -18.93
N GLY A 213 -18.06 13.91 -18.00
CA GLY A 213 -17.61 15.29 -17.74
C GLY A 213 -18.56 16.16 -16.89
N PHE A 214 -19.57 15.54 -16.29
CA PHE A 214 -20.57 16.11 -15.39
C PHE A 214 -19.90 16.54 -14.09
N LEU A 215 -19.40 17.77 -14.11
CA LEU A 215 -19.16 18.53 -12.92
C LEU A 215 -20.53 18.99 -12.41
N PRO A 216 -20.98 18.57 -11.20
CA PRO A 216 -22.32 18.92 -10.69
C PRO A 216 -22.55 20.44 -10.55
N SER A 217 -21.50 21.24 -10.69
CA SER A 217 -21.54 22.70 -10.80
C SER A 217 -20.39 23.17 -11.70
N GLU A 218 -20.68 23.95 -12.74
CA GLU A 218 -19.65 24.53 -13.64
C GLU A 218 -18.81 25.61 -12.95
N GLY A 219 -19.32 26.25 -11.90
CA GLY A 219 -18.61 27.30 -11.15
C GLY A 219 -17.87 26.80 -9.90
N HIS A 220 -18.33 25.70 -9.31
CA HIS A 220 -17.76 25.06 -8.12
C HIS A 220 -17.91 23.54 -8.21
N PRO A 221 -17.21 22.89 -9.17
CA PRO A 221 -17.27 21.45 -9.30
C PRO A 221 -16.90 20.75 -7.99
N SER A 222 -17.80 19.93 -7.47
CA SER A 222 -17.41 18.91 -6.49
C SER A 222 -16.70 17.80 -7.24
N ASP A 223 -15.46 17.54 -6.85
CA ASP A 223 -14.66 16.39 -7.27
C ASP A 223 -15.10 15.09 -6.57
N HIS A 224 -15.95 15.20 -5.53
CA HIS A 224 -16.49 14.07 -4.79
C HIS A 224 -17.90 13.64 -5.24
N ILE A 225 -18.12 12.31 -5.21
CA ILE A 225 -19.41 11.61 -5.33
C ILE A 225 -19.68 10.88 -4.02
N SER A 226 -20.83 11.14 -3.41
CA SER A 226 -21.17 10.53 -2.12
C SER A 226 -21.45 9.03 -2.24
N VAL A 227 -21.05 8.27 -1.22
CA VAL A 227 -21.57 6.92 -0.97
C VAL A 227 -23.04 7.03 -0.57
N VAL A 228 -23.93 6.31 -1.26
CA VAL A 228 -25.38 6.37 -1.03
C VAL A 228 -25.90 5.00 -0.61
N ALA A 229 -26.62 4.95 0.52
CA ALA A 229 -27.23 3.72 1.01
C ALA A 229 -28.58 3.98 1.71
N ASP A 230 -29.48 3.01 1.60
CA ASP A 230 -30.73 2.97 2.35
C ASP A 230 -30.52 2.22 3.67
N LEU A 231 -30.94 2.83 4.78
CA LEU A 231 -30.85 2.26 6.11
C LEU A 231 -32.23 1.99 6.70
N ARG A 232 -32.36 0.88 7.42
CA ARG A 232 -33.57 0.52 8.17
C ARG A 232 -33.26 0.38 9.66
N TRP A 233 -34.14 0.93 10.50
CA TRP A 233 -34.11 0.72 11.94
C TRP A 233 -34.51 -0.72 12.30
N LYS A 234 -33.72 -1.38 13.14
CA LYS A 234 -34.07 -2.69 13.71
C LYS A 234 -35.18 -2.52 14.77
N GLU A 235 -36.17 -3.42 14.79
CA GLU A 235 -37.31 -3.31 15.71
C GLU A 235 -36.89 -3.39 17.20
N PRO A 236 -37.47 -2.54 18.08
CA PRO A 236 -37.23 -2.62 19.52
C PRO A 236 -37.96 -3.84 20.10
N GLY A 237 -37.25 -4.95 20.27
CA GLY A 237 -37.82 -6.20 20.82
C GLY A 237 -36.99 -7.45 20.53
N ARG A 238 -36.17 -7.44 19.47
CA ARG A 238 -35.09 -8.42 19.26
C ARG A 238 -33.83 -8.15 20.11
N ARG A 239 -33.95 -7.26 21.10
CA ARG A 239 -32.84 -6.77 21.94
C ARG A 239 -32.39 -7.73 23.06
N GLY A 240 -32.99 -8.93 23.24
CA GLY A 240 -32.67 -9.76 24.41
C GLY A 240 -33.02 -11.25 24.35
N LYS A 241 -32.59 -11.99 23.31
CA LYS A 241 -32.55 -13.47 23.36
C LYS A 241 -31.26 -14.13 22.87
N ALA A 242 -30.32 -13.37 22.29
CA ALA A 242 -29.02 -13.90 21.89
C ALA A 242 -27.93 -13.72 22.96
N LEU A 243 -28.25 -13.09 24.11
CA LEU A 243 -27.26 -12.64 25.10
C LEU A 243 -27.32 -13.37 26.45
N GLU A 244 -28.37 -14.14 26.76
CA GLU A 244 -28.50 -14.77 28.10
C GLU A 244 -28.28 -16.29 28.15
N GLU A 245 -28.25 -17.02 27.03
CA GLU A 245 -28.08 -18.49 27.06
C GLU A 245 -26.79 -19.02 26.37
N GLY A 246 -25.85 -18.15 26.01
CA GLY A 246 -24.56 -18.55 25.43
C GLY A 246 -23.38 -17.96 26.21
N SER A 247 -22.61 -18.81 26.89
CA SER A 247 -21.40 -18.49 27.65
C SER A 247 -20.58 -17.33 27.07
N ARG A 248 -20.23 -16.33 27.90
CA ARG A 248 -18.96 -15.54 27.92
C ARG A 248 -18.11 -15.47 26.62
N ALA A 249 -18.76 -15.37 25.46
CA ALA A 249 -18.16 -15.34 24.15
C ALA A 249 -18.25 -13.90 23.65
N SER A 250 -17.07 -13.39 23.30
CA SER A 250 -16.79 -12.07 22.74
C SER A 250 -17.90 -11.54 21.83
N LEU A 251 -18.58 -10.49 22.29
CA LEU A 251 -19.45 -9.64 21.48
C LEU A 251 -18.59 -8.72 20.61
N HIS A 252 -17.93 -9.30 19.61
CA HIS A 252 -17.50 -8.56 18.43
C HIS A 252 -18.68 -8.60 17.45
N PRO A 253 -19.34 -7.47 17.16
CA PRO A 253 -20.16 -7.37 15.96
C PRO A 253 -19.26 -7.73 14.79
N THR A 254 -19.60 -8.80 14.07
CA THR A 254 -18.93 -9.19 12.85
C THR A 254 -19.07 -8.03 11.87
N TRP A 255 -18.01 -7.23 11.78
CA TRP A 255 -17.65 -6.48 10.59
C TRP A 255 -17.84 -7.40 9.37
N GLY A 256 -18.02 -6.85 8.19
CA GLY A 256 -17.82 -7.61 6.95
C GLY A 256 -16.40 -8.18 6.80
N TYR A 257 -15.54 -8.10 7.84
CA TYR A 257 -14.64 -9.20 8.15
C TYR A 257 -15.49 -10.27 8.83
N LEU A 258 -15.91 -11.25 8.03
CA LEU A 258 -15.57 -12.59 8.47
C LEU A 258 -14.13 -12.47 9.04
N PRO A 259 -13.82 -12.85 10.30
CA PRO A 259 -12.49 -13.42 10.46
C PRO A 259 -12.43 -14.39 9.31
N HIS A 260 -11.54 -14.19 8.32
CA HIS A 260 -11.34 -15.26 7.37
C HIS A 260 -11.18 -16.48 8.28
N PRO A 261 -12.11 -17.47 8.22
CA PRO A 261 -11.93 -18.68 9.01
C PRO A 261 -10.48 -19.04 8.72
N PRO A 262 -9.60 -19.12 9.74
CA PRO A 262 -8.15 -19.04 9.56
C PRO A 262 -7.82 -19.78 8.29
N ALA A 263 -7.43 -19.04 7.22
CA ALA A 263 -7.70 -19.43 5.84
C ALA A 263 -7.52 -20.94 5.73
N ALA A 264 -8.63 -21.67 5.54
CA ALA A 264 -8.56 -23.12 5.54
C ALA A 264 -7.55 -23.47 4.44
N PRO A 265 -6.52 -24.30 4.72
CA PRO A 265 -5.43 -24.50 3.77
C PRO A 265 -5.97 -24.78 2.37
N GLY A 266 -5.60 -23.92 1.41
CA GLY A 266 -6.05 -23.99 0.03
C GLY A 266 -7.34 -23.26 -0.33
N GLN A 267 -7.85 -22.37 0.52
CA GLN A 267 -8.94 -21.47 0.15
C GLN A 267 -8.47 -20.43 -0.88
N VAL A 268 -9.29 -20.21 -1.91
CA VAL A 268 -9.06 -19.21 -2.97
C VAL A 268 -9.83 -17.94 -2.65
N PHE A 269 -9.15 -16.80 -2.71
CA PHE A 269 -9.67 -15.45 -2.51
C PHE A 269 -9.44 -14.60 -3.76
N PRO A 270 -10.26 -13.57 -4.01
CA PRO A 270 -9.95 -12.59 -5.05
C PRO A 270 -8.66 -11.83 -4.66
N ALA A 271 -7.77 -11.63 -5.62
CA ALA A 271 -6.54 -10.85 -5.44
C ALA A 271 -6.80 -9.34 -5.52
N GLU A 272 -7.72 -8.88 -4.67
CA GLU A 272 -8.12 -7.49 -4.52
C GLU A 272 -7.49 -6.88 -3.26
N LEU A 273 -7.39 -5.56 -3.19
CA LEU A 273 -6.75 -4.87 -2.05
C LEU A 273 -7.41 -5.20 -0.70
N CYS A 274 -8.72 -5.50 -0.68
CA CYS A 274 -9.45 -5.96 0.51
C CYS A 274 -8.88 -7.27 1.10
N SER A 275 -8.21 -8.09 0.29
CA SER A 275 -7.63 -9.37 0.67
C SER A 275 -6.16 -9.29 1.11
N VAL A 276 -5.53 -8.11 1.01
CA VAL A 276 -4.10 -7.91 1.35
C VAL A 276 -3.82 -8.27 2.80
N HIS A 277 -4.73 -7.91 3.72
CA HIS A 277 -4.58 -8.24 5.13
C HIS A 277 -4.58 -9.75 5.37
N ALA A 278 -5.46 -10.51 4.69
CA ALA A 278 -5.49 -11.96 4.80
C ALA A 278 -4.16 -12.57 4.34
N ALA A 279 -3.63 -12.09 3.21
CA ALA A 279 -2.34 -12.55 2.68
C ALA A 279 -1.18 -12.24 3.65
N ALA A 280 -1.07 -10.99 4.09
CA ALA A 280 -0.03 -10.56 5.02
C ALA A 280 -0.13 -11.27 6.37
N HIS A 281 -1.34 -11.56 6.85
CA HIS A 281 -1.57 -12.32 8.06
C HIS A 281 -1.07 -13.77 7.92
N CYS A 282 -1.45 -14.48 6.85
CA CYS A 282 -0.96 -15.84 6.58
C CYS A 282 0.58 -15.88 6.52
N LEU A 283 1.18 -14.93 5.80
CA LEU A 283 2.63 -14.79 5.70
C LEU A 283 3.29 -14.55 7.08
N GLY A 284 2.69 -13.68 7.89
CA GLY A 284 3.15 -13.40 9.26
C GLY A 284 3.03 -14.58 10.22
N GLN A 285 2.12 -15.53 9.93
CA GLN A 285 2.01 -16.82 10.65
C GLN A 285 2.97 -17.89 10.09
N GLY A 286 3.89 -17.53 9.20
CA GLY A 286 4.84 -18.46 8.58
C GLY A 286 4.22 -19.38 7.52
N GLN A 287 3.00 -19.08 7.06
CA GLN A 287 2.35 -19.84 6.00
C GLN A 287 2.81 -19.39 4.62
N ILE A 288 2.65 -20.27 3.64
CA ILE A 288 2.89 -19.96 2.22
C ILE A 288 1.60 -19.44 1.62
N VAL A 289 1.70 -18.38 0.81
CA VAL A 289 0.55 -17.86 0.04
C VAL A 289 0.85 -17.90 -1.45
N VAL A 290 -0.19 -18.03 -2.27
CA VAL A 290 -0.07 -17.83 -3.72
C VAL A 290 -0.48 -16.41 -4.07
N LEU A 291 0.38 -15.69 -4.80
CA LEU A 291 0.16 -14.33 -5.25
C LEU A 291 0.18 -14.24 -6.78
N PRO A 292 -0.72 -13.50 -7.42
CA PRO A 292 -0.57 -13.12 -8.82
C PRO A 292 0.57 -12.10 -8.97
N THR A 293 1.31 -12.19 -10.08
CA THR A 293 2.27 -11.18 -10.49
C THR A 293 2.04 -10.75 -11.94
N ASP A 294 2.74 -9.72 -12.38
CA ASP A 294 2.89 -9.26 -13.76
C ASP A 294 3.54 -10.29 -14.71
N THR A 295 3.94 -11.46 -14.21
CA THR A 295 4.50 -12.56 -15.00
C THR A 295 3.69 -13.85 -14.82
N LEU A 296 3.93 -14.56 -13.72
CA LEU A 296 3.32 -15.83 -13.38
C LEU A 296 2.79 -15.78 -11.96
N TYR A 297 1.90 -16.71 -11.61
CA TYR A 297 1.58 -16.93 -10.20
C TYR A 297 2.84 -17.35 -9.43
N GLY A 298 2.99 -16.78 -8.24
CA GLY A 298 4.11 -17.03 -7.35
C GLY A 298 3.67 -17.64 -6.02
N LEU A 299 4.37 -18.66 -5.56
CA LEU A 299 4.35 -19.11 -4.16
C LEU A 299 5.30 -18.23 -3.37
N GLY A 300 4.78 -17.57 -2.34
CA GLY A 300 5.51 -16.62 -1.51
C GLY A 300 5.48 -16.99 -0.03
N CYS A 301 6.58 -16.72 0.67
CA CYS A 301 6.65 -16.73 2.13
C CYS A 301 7.39 -15.49 2.66
N ASP A 302 7.27 -15.19 3.96
CA ASP A 302 8.09 -14.15 4.60
C ASP A 302 9.57 -14.55 4.52
N ALA A 303 10.40 -13.73 3.85
CA ALA A 303 11.83 -14.03 3.66
C ALA A 303 12.63 -14.01 4.97
N ARG A 304 12.07 -13.50 6.07
CA ARG A 304 12.69 -13.49 7.41
C ARG A 304 12.49 -14.81 8.15
N SER A 305 11.43 -15.56 7.81
CA SER A 305 11.07 -16.79 8.51
C SER A 305 11.79 -17.99 7.90
N GLU A 306 12.70 -18.58 8.67
CA GLU A 306 13.40 -19.80 8.27
C GLU A 306 12.44 -20.98 8.09
N GLU A 307 11.47 -21.11 8.99
CA GLU A 307 10.44 -22.17 8.94
C GLU A 307 9.55 -22.05 7.70
N ALA A 308 9.15 -20.81 7.36
CA ALA A 308 8.33 -20.56 6.18
C ALA A 308 9.13 -20.81 4.89
N PHE A 309 10.40 -20.41 4.85
CA PHE A 309 11.29 -20.67 3.71
C PHE A 309 11.55 -22.16 3.50
N GLN A 310 11.82 -22.92 4.56
CA GLN A 310 11.98 -24.38 4.49
C GLN A 310 10.70 -25.05 4.00
N SER A 311 9.55 -24.60 4.50
CA SER A 311 8.24 -25.06 4.07
C SER A 311 8.00 -24.74 2.58
N LEU A 312 8.37 -23.55 2.11
CA LEU A 312 8.28 -23.17 0.69
C LEU A 312 9.12 -24.10 -0.19
N CYS A 313 10.37 -24.38 0.19
CA CYS A 313 11.23 -25.33 -0.51
C CYS A 313 10.65 -26.75 -0.52
N ALA A 314 10.08 -27.21 0.61
CA ALA A 314 9.43 -28.51 0.70
C ALA A 314 8.13 -28.57 -0.15
N VAL A 315 7.37 -27.47 -0.23
CA VAL A 315 6.19 -27.37 -1.10
C VAL A 315 6.57 -27.49 -2.56
N LYS A 316 7.61 -26.77 -2.95
CA LYS A 316 8.13 -26.75 -4.31
C LYS A 316 8.90 -28.01 -4.71
N GLN A 317 9.25 -28.88 -3.75
CA GLN A 317 10.24 -29.96 -3.89
C GLN A 317 11.57 -29.45 -4.48
N ARG A 318 11.97 -28.27 -4.01
CA ARG A 318 13.14 -27.56 -4.51
C ARG A 318 14.34 -27.82 -3.60
N PRO A 319 15.53 -28.10 -4.17
CA PRO A 319 16.77 -28.09 -3.40
C PRO A 319 16.97 -26.74 -2.69
N GLN A 320 17.30 -26.77 -1.39
CA GLN A 320 17.41 -25.58 -0.55
C GLN A 320 18.56 -24.67 -0.96
N ASP A 321 19.54 -25.17 -1.72
CA ASP A 321 20.70 -24.44 -2.22
C ASP A 321 20.42 -23.61 -3.49
N LYS A 322 19.25 -23.77 -4.12
CA LYS A 322 18.94 -23.04 -5.36
C LYS A 322 18.53 -21.58 -5.09
N PRO A 323 19.05 -20.57 -5.82
CA PRO A 323 18.72 -19.15 -5.68
C PRO A 323 17.23 -18.78 -5.76
N ILE A 324 16.66 -18.21 -4.70
CA ILE A 324 15.29 -17.68 -4.71
C ILE A 324 15.29 -16.17 -5.00
N SER A 325 14.22 -15.66 -5.62
CA SER A 325 14.04 -14.23 -5.79
C SER A 325 13.32 -13.64 -4.58
N LEU A 326 13.77 -12.47 -4.12
CA LEU A 326 13.09 -11.64 -3.14
C LEU A 326 12.25 -10.59 -3.88
N ALA A 327 10.94 -10.67 -3.73
CA ALA A 327 10.02 -9.64 -4.15
C ALA A 327 9.88 -8.58 -3.05
N VAL A 328 10.07 -7.31 -3.38
CA VAL A 328 9.91 -6.17 -2.46
C VAL A 328 8.80 -5.24 -2.94
N ALA A 329 8.25 -4.42 -2.04
CA ALA A 329 7.08 -3.60 -2.34
C ALA A 329 7.41 -2.43 -3.27
N ASP A 330 8.52 -1.74 -2.98
CA ASP A 330 8.88 -0.49 -3.66
C ASP A 330 10.38 -0.45 -4.00
N LEU A 331 10.77 0.41 -4.94
CA LEU A 331 12.17 0.59 -5.36
C LEU A 331 13.11 0.89 -4.19
N ALA A 332 12.66 1.70 -3.23
CA ALA A 332 13.42 2.05 -2.04
C ALA A 332 13.79 0.82 -1.19
N ASP A 333 12.98 -0.25 -1.23
CA ASP A 333 13.23 -1.48 -0.48
C ASP A 333 14.33 -2.35 -1.11
N VAL A 334 14.68 -2.15 -2.38
CA VAL A 334 15.78 -2.88 -3.04
C VAL A 334 17.09 -2.66 -2.29
N SER A 335 17.36 -1.41 -1.90
CA SER A 335 18.54 -1.02 -1.12
C SER A 335 18.59 -1.61 0.30
N ARG A 336 17.50 -2.22 0.78
CA ARG A 336 17.44 -2.89 2.09
C ARG A 336 17.91 -4.35 2.01
N VAL A 337 17.92 -4.93 0.82
CA VAL A 337 18.27 -6.35 0.59
C VAL A 337 19.54 -6.52 -0.24
N ALA A 338 19.88 -5.55 -1.09
CA ALA A 338 21.01 -5.59 -2.00
C ALA A 338 21.82 -4.29 -1.95
N ASP A 339 23.12 -4.40 -2.21
CA ASP A 339 23.97 -3.26 -2.51
C ASP A 339 23.74 -2.81 -3.96
N VAL A 340 23.35 -1.55 -4.12
CA VAL A 340 23.04 -0.91 -5.40
C VAL A 340 23.99 0.25 -5.72
N SER A 341 25.02 0.46 -4.90
CA SER A 341 25.88 1.63 -4.97
C SER A 341 26.69 1.74 -6.27
N HIS A 342 26.94 0.62 -6.93
CA HIS A 342 27.67 0.56 -8.21
C HIS A 342 26.77 0.72 -9.44
N LEU A 343 25.44 0.72 -9.28
CA LEU A 343 24.52 0.82 -10.39
C LEU A 343 24.45 2.26 -10.92
N PRO A 344 24.34 2.46 -12.26
CA PRO A 344 24.03 3.75 -12.85
C PRO A 344 22.74 4.35 -12.28
N ALA A 345 22.72 5.67 -12.08
CA ALA A 345 21.53 6.39 -11.65
C ALA A 345 20.38 6.19 -12.66
N GLY A 346 19.16 5.94 -12.18
CA GLY A 346 17.98 5.71 -13.03
C GLY A 346 17.83 4.27 -13.52
N LEU A 347 18.82 3.38 -13.33
CA LEU A 347 18.74 2.02 -13.84
C LEU A 347 17.65 1.20 -13.15
N LEU A 348 17.49 1.36 -11.83
CA LEU A 348 16.47 0.63 -11.08
C LEU A 348 15.08 1.06 -11.51
N GLU A 349 14.84 2.37 -11.62
CA GLU A 349 13.59 2.99 -12.07
C GLU A 349 13.21 2.57 -13.50
N ALA A 350 14.21 2.37 -14.35
CA ALA A 350 14.00 1.96 -15.74
C ALA A 350 13.63 0.48 -15.91
N LEU A 351 13.97 -0.36 -14.91
CA LEU A 351 13.80 -1.81 -14.94
C LEU A 351 12.73 -2.34 -13.99
N LEU A 352 12.40 -1.56 -12.96
CA LEU A 352 11.51 -1.93 -11.86
C LEU A 352 10.58 -0.73 -11.53
N PRO A 353 9.31 -0.96 -11.16
CA PRO A 353 8.60 -2.23 -11.13
C PRO A 353 8.46 -2.89 -12.51
N GLY A 354 8.45 -4.23 -12.56
CA GLY A 354 8.25 -4.93 -13.82
C GLY A 354 8.71 -6.38 -13.87
N PRO A 355 8.74 -6.95 -15.09
CA PRO A 355 9.01 -8.37 -15.33
C PRO A 355 10.51 -8.72 -15.30
N THR A 356 11.30 -7.99 -14.53
CA THR A 356 12.76 -8.16 -14.45
C THR A 356 13.17 -8.52 -13.02
N THR A 357 14.06 -9.50 -12.88
CA THR A 357 14.72 -9.86 -11.62
C THR A 357 16.20 -9.54 -11.75
N LEU A 358 16.72 -8.73 -10.83
CA LEU A 358 18.11 -8.29 -10.81
C LEU A 358 18.89 -9.08 -9.77
N ILE A 359 19.93 -9.81 -10.18
CA ILE A 359 20.89 -10.42 -9.26
C ILE A 359 21.91 -9.34 -8.92
N LEU A 360 21.98 -9.04 -7.64
CA LEU A 360 22.79 -7.96 -7.08
C LEU A 360 23.65 -8.48 -5.93
N PRO A 361 24.74 -7.78 -5.57
CA PRO A 361 25.49 -8.11 -4.36
C PRO A 361 24.57 -8.03 -3.14
N PHE A 362 24.61 -9.07 -2.29
CA PHE A 362 23.76 -9.14 -1.10
C PHE A 362 24.23 -8.16 -0.04
N LEU A 363 23.29 -7.48 0.62
CA LEU A 363 23.60 -6.58 1.71
C LEU A 363 23.61 -7.34 3.04
N ASP A 364 24.76 -7.44 3.71
CA ASP A 364 24.90 -8.20 4.95
C ASP A 364 23.97 -7.75 6.09
N SER A 365 23.56 -6.49 6.11
CA SER A 365 22.60 -5.98 7.10
C SER A 365 21.14 -6.34 6.80
N ALA A 366 20.85 -6.98 5.65
CA ALA A 366 19.49 -7.36 5.27
C ALA A 366 18.90 -8.37 6.25
N HIS A 367 17.67 -8.10 6.70
CA HIS A 367 16.97 -8.96 7.64
C HIS A 367 16.19 -10.04 6.86
N VAL A 368 16.83 -11.19 6.70
CA VAL A 368 16.31 -12.39 6.01
C VAL A 368 16.72 -13.65 6.79
N SER A 369 16.11 -14.79 6.47
CA SER A 369 16.39 -16.06 7.13
C SER A 369 17.84 -16.52 6.91
N PRO A 370 18.42 -17.33 7.81
CA PRO A 370 19.77 -17.88 7.64
C PRO A 370 19.98 -18.61 6.31
N SER A 371 19.00 -19.41 5.85
CA SER A 371 19.11 -20.12 4.58
C SER A 371 19.09 -19.18 3.38
N VAL A 372 18.19 -18.19 3.36
CA VAL A 372 18.15 -17.17 2.30
C VAL A 372 19.48 -16.41 2.25
N ARG A 373 20.00 -16.00 3.42
CA ARG A 373 21.29 -15.32 3.56
C ARG A 373 22.45 -16.16 3.00
N ALA A 374 22.52 -17.45 3.35
CA ALA A 374 23.61 -18.32 2.89
C ALA A 374 23.68 -18.39 1.36
N ILE A 375 22.52 -18.56 0.71
CA ILE A 375 22.43 -18.61 -0.76
C ILE A 375 22.82 -17.26 -1.37
N ALA A 376 22.31 -16.17 -0.79
CA ALA A 376 22.54 -14.81 -1.29
C ALA A 376 24.01 -14.37 -1.18
N LEU A 377 24.71 -14.80 -0.12
CA LEU A 377 26.15 -14.55 0.05
C LEU A 377 27.02 -15.24 -1.00
N GLU A 378 26.65 -16.47 -1.39
CA GLU A 378 27.43 -17.24 -2.38
C GLU A 378 27.18 -16.75 -3.82
N ARG A 379 25.95 -16.37 -4.14
CA ARG A 379 25.49 -16.20 -5.53
C ARG A 379 24.91 -14.83 -5.87
N GLY A 380 24.89 -13.90 -4.91
CA GLY A 380 24.10 -12.68 -5.01
C GLY A 380 22.62 -12.92 -4.71
N VAL A 381 21.88 -11.83 -4.50
CA VAL A 381 20.45 -11.84 -4.22
C VAL A 381 19.67 -11.43 -5.46
N GLY A 382 18.70 -12.25 -5.87
CA GLY A 382 17.78 -11.91 -6.96
C GLY A 382 16.63 -11.03 -6.45
N VAL A 383 16.65 -9.73 -6.70
CA VAL A 383 15.60 -8.80 -6.24
C VAL A 383 14.64 -8.45 -7.37
N ARG A 384 13.36 -8.30 -7.04
CA ARG A 384 12.33 -7.83 -7.97
C ARG A 384 11.34 -6.91 -7.25
N VAL A 385 10.90 -5.87 -7.94
CA VAL A 385 9.65 -5.15 -7.61
C VAL A 385 8.63 -5.57 -8.67
N PRO A 386 7.70 -6.49 -8.38
CA PRO A 386 6.74 -6.95 -9.38
C PRO A 386 5.77 -5.81 -9.71
N ASP A 387 5.41 -5.62 -10.97
CA ASP A 387 4.37 -4.66 -11.37
C ASP A 387 2.95 -5.23 -11.11
N ALA A 388 2.71 -5.60 -9.86
CA ALA A 388 1.50 -6.26 -9.40
C ALA A 388 0.99 -5.56 -8.14
N PRO A 389 -0.04 -4.70 -8.25
CA PRO A 389 -0.53 -3.88 -7.14
C PRO A 389 -0.82 -4.69 -5.88
N PHE A 390 -1.51 -5.83 -6.02
CA PHE A 390 -1.81 -6.73 -4.91
C PHE A 390 -0.55 -7.28 -4.23
N ALA A 391 0.39 -7.85 -4.99
CA ALA A 391 1.62 -8.43 -4.42
C ALA A 391 2.51 -7.36 -3.73
N ARG A 392 2.58 -6.15 -4.30
CA ARG A 392 3.29 -5.01 -3.69
C ARG A 392 2.62 -4.58 -2.39
N ALA A 393 1.29 -4.45 -2.38
CA ALA A 393 0.53 -4.12 -1.18
C ALA A 393 0.73 -5.16 -0.06
N VAL A 394 0.77 -6.46 -0.41
CA VAL A 394 1.05 -7.55 0.55
C VAL A 394 2.44 -7.42 1.15
N ALA A 395 3.47 -7.19 0.33
CA ALA A 395 4.84 -6.98 0.82
C ALA A 395 4.94 -5.74 1.71
N ARG A 396 4.24 -4.65 1.34
CA ARG A 396 4.20 -3.40 2.12
C ARG A 396 3.55 -3.62 3.48
N GLN A 397 2.39 -4.29 3.52
CA GLN A 397 1.68 -4.60 4.76
C GLN A 397 2.44 -5.58 5.66
N LEU A 398 3.15 -6.56 5.09
CA LEU A 398 4.03 -7.46 5.85
C LEU A 398 5.25 -6.71 6.43
N GLY A 399 5.67 -5.62 5.77
CA GLY A 399 6.88 -4.87 6.11
C GLY A 399 8.16 -5.68 5.90
N ALA A 400 8.17 -6.59 4.92
CA ALA A 400 9.30 -7.47 4.65
C ALA A 400 9.34 -7.95 3.19
N PRO A 401 10.52 -8.32 2.68
CA PRO A 401 10.65 -9.00 1.40
C PRO A 401 9.91 -10.34 1.41
N LEU A 402 9.31 -10.69 0.29
CA LEU A 402 8.69 -11.99 0.05
C LEU A 402 9.68 -12.88 -0.70
N ALA A 403 10.04 -14.02 -0.13
CA ALA A 403 10.76 -15.04 -0.90
C ALA A 403 9.77 -15.68 -1.87
N LEU A 404 9.94 -15.41 -3.16
CA LEU A 404 8.93 -15.68 -4.19
C LEU A 404 9.50 -16.59 -5.29
N THR A 405 8.72 -17.61 -5.66
CA THR A 405 9.05 -18.54 -6.75
C THR A 405 7.80 -18.92 -7.54
N SER A 406 7.98 -19.40 -8.77
CA SER A 406 7.06 -20.30 -9.49
C SER A 406 5.90 -20.95 -8.72
N ALA A 407 4.62 -20.70 -8.99
CA ALA A 407 3.51 -21.55 -8.51
C ALA A 407 3.32 -22.80 -9.41
N ASN A 408 4.33 -23.66 -9.45
CA ASN A 408 4.35 -24.96 -10.16
C ASN A 408 5.13 -25.98 -9.31
N LEU A 409 5.24 -27.26 -9.67
CA LEU A 409 6.26 -28.12 -9.07
C LEU A 409 7.63 -27.87 -9.72
N ALA A 410 8.73 -28.21 -9.06
CA ALA A 410 10.06 -28.08 -9.67
C ALA A 410 10.17 -28.97 -10.91
N GLY A 411 10.43 -28.37 -12.08
CA GLY A 411 10.55 -29.07 -13.36
C GLY A 411 9.27 -29.11 -14.21
N GLU A 412 8.12 -28.75 -13.63
CA GLU A 412 6.84 -28.67 -14.35
C GLU A 412 6.69 -27.35 -15.13
N PRO A 413 5.81 -27.28 -16.15
CA PRO A 413 5.51 -26.04 -16.88
C PRO A 413 5.03 -24.92 -15.95
N SER A 414 5.31 -23.68 -16.35
CA SER A 414 4.80 -22.49 -15.67
C SER A 414 3.27 -22.40 -15.76
N CYS A 415 2.64 -22.05 -14.64
CA CYS A 415 1.20 -21.90 -14.54
C CYS A 415 0.75 -20.45 -14.73
N VAL A 416 -0.27 -20.23 -15.56
CA VAL A 416 -0.86 -18.90 -15.86
C VAL A 416 -2.30 -18.79 -15.38
N LEU A 417 -2.92 -19.89 -14.96
CA LEU A 417 -4.25 -19.91 -14.35
C LEU A 417 -4.17 -20.57 -12.98
N VAL A 418 -4.93 -20.04 -12.01
CA VAL A 418 -4.92 -20.53 -10.62
C VAL A 418 -5.23 -22.03 -10.52
N ARG A 419 -6.11 -22.53 -11.41
CA ARG A 419 -6.56 -23.93 -11.45
C ARG A 419 -5.47 -24.91 -11.90
N GLU A 420 -4.45 -24.45 -12.63
CA GLU A 420 -3.38 -25.32 -13.14
C GLU A 420 -2.50 -25.89 -12.01
N PHE A 421 -2.55 -25.28 -10.82
CA PHE A 421 -1.81 -25.72 -9.64
C PHE A 421 -2.73 -25.96 -8.43
N GLU A 422 -3.98 -26.36 -8.67
CA GLU A 422 -4.96 -26.66 -7.59
C GLU A 422 -4.45 -27.70 -6.59
N HIS A 423 -3.61 -28.64 -7.03
CA HIS A 423 -2.96 -29.64 -6.20
C HIS A 423 -1.99 -29.06 -5.15
N LEU A 424 -1.52 -27.81 -5.32
CA LEU A 424 -0.67 -27.10 -4.36
C LEU A 424 -1.47 -26.33 -3.31
N TRP A 425 -2.76 -26.05 -3.56
CA TRP A 425 -3.59 -25.24 -2.67
C TRP A 425 -3.63 -25.78 -1.24
N PRO A 426 -3.84 -27.09 -0.98
CA PRO A 426 -3.89 -27.61 0.40
C PRO A 426 -2.61 -27.41 1.21
N ARG A 427 -1.49 -27.07 0.55
CA ARG A 427 -0.19 -26.81 1.17
C ARG A 427 0.07 -25.32 1.40
N CYS A 428 -0.86 -24.46 0.99
CA CYS A 428 -0.81 -23.02 1.13
C CYS A 428 -1.81 -22.57 2.19
N GLY A 429 -1.48 -21.54 2.97
CA GLY A 429 -2.43 -20.90 3.88
C GLY A 429 -3.55 -20.22 3.12
N ALA A 430 -3.24 -19.55 2.00
CA ALA A 430 -4.22 -18.89 1.15
C ALA A 430 -3.75 -18.82 -0.31
N VAL A 431 -4.71 -18.78 -1.23
CA VAL A 431 -4.49 -18.60 -2.66
C VAL A 431 -5.23 -17.35 -3.12
N PHE A 432 -4.56 -16.42 -3.78
CA PHE A 432 -5.17 -15.20 -4.29
C PHE A 432 -5.23 -15.25 -5.81
N ASP A 433 -6.42 -15.09 -6.39
CA ASP A 433 -6.71 -15.21 -7.82
C ASP A 433 -7.07 -13.85 -8.43
N ALA A 434 -6.30 -13.41 -9.43
CA ALA A 434 -6.58 -12.23 -10.27
C ALA A 434 -7.08 -12.62 -11.68
N GLY A 435 -7.46 -13.89 -11.89
CA GLY A 435 -7.74 -14.44 -13.20
C GLY A 435 -6.49 -14.94 -13.92
N ARG A 436 -6.43 -14.75 -15.24
CA ARG A 436 -5.29 -15.19 -16.06
C ARG A 436 -4.09 -14.28 -15.82
N ALA A 437 -2.94 -14.87 -15.53
CA ALA A 437 -1.68 -14.14 -15.43
C ALA A 437 -1.37 -13.43 -16.76
N VAL A 438 -0.78 -12.24 -16.66
CA VAL A 438 -0.58 -11.30 -17.79
C VAL A 438 0.33 -11.89 -18.89
N CYS A 439 1.15 -12.89 -18.57
CA CYS A 439 2.05 -13.52 -19.54
C CYS A 439 1.38 -14.61 -20.38
N GLU A 440 1.09 -14.32 -21.65
CA GLU A 440 0.54 -15.30 -22.61
C GLU A 440 1.54 -16.42 -22.96
N GLU A 441 2.84 -16.11 -22.93
CA GLU A 441 3.92 -17.00 -23.35
C GLU A 441 4.41 -17.94 -22.21
N ARG A 442 3.77 -17.88 -21.04
CA ARG A 442 4.16 -18.66 -19.82
C ARG A 442 5.61 -18.45 -19.38
N LEU A 443 6.23 -17.35 -19.80
CA LEU A 443 7.59 -16.98 -19.44
C LEU A 443 7.61 -16.34 -18.04
N GLY A 444 8.64 -16.67 -17.26
CA GLY A 444 8.93 -15.96 -16.03
C GLY A 444 9.58 -14.60 -16.29
N SER A 445 9.97 -13.91 -15.22
CA SER A 445 10.77 -12.69 -15.34
C SER A 445 12.09 -12.90 -16.08
N THR A 446 12.54 -11.88 -16.79
CA THR A 446 13.92 -11.82 -17.30
C THR A 446 14.87 -11.67 -16.11
N VAL A 447 15.89 -12.54 -16.03
CA VAL A 447 16.85 -12.53 -14.92
C VAL A 447 18.18 -12.03 -15.42
N LEU A 448 18.61 -10.89 -14.87
CA LEU A 448 19.87 -10.24 -15.21
C LEU A 448 20.77 -10.24 -14.00
N ASP A 449 22.02 -10.61 -14.21
CA ASP A 449 23.08 -10.47 -13.24
C ASP A 449 23.82 -9.16 -13.49
N LEU A 450 23.79 -8.31 -12.47
CA LEU A 450 24.38 -6.98 -12.45
C LEU A 450 25.41 -6.84 -11.33
N GLN A 451 26.00 -7.95 -10.86
CA GLN A 451 26.97 -7.91 -9.76
C GLN A 451 28.29 -7.22 -10.15
N VAL A 452 28.65 -7.22 -11.43
CA VAL A 452 29.88 -6.61 -11.94
C VAL A 452 29.59 -5.20 -12.46
N PRO A 453 30.26 -4.15 -11.93
CA PRO A 453 30.06 -2.78 -12.41
C PRO A 453 30.36 -2.62 -13.90
N GLY A 454 29.44 -1.98 -14.63
CA GLY A 454 29.61 -1.67 -16.06
C GLY A 454 29.27 -2.83 -17.02
N SER A 455 28.93 -4.02 -16.50
CA SER A 455 28.47 -5.14 -17.32
C SER A 455 27.17 -5.76 -16.79
N PHE A 456 26.54 -6.57 -17.63
CA PHE A 456 25.41 -7.40 -17.25
C PHE A 456 25.55 -8.79 -17.87
N ARG A 457 24.98 -9.80 -17.22
CA ARG A 457 24.88 -11.16 -17.78
C ARG A 457 23.44 -11.64 -17.77
N VAL A 458 22.99 -12.21 -18.89
CA VAL A 458 21.64 -12.76 -19.00
C VAL A 458 21.61 -14.16 -18.41
N VAL A 459 21.03 -14.31 -17.22
CA VAL A 459 20.88 -15.61 -16.55
C VAL A 459 19.64 -16.34 -17.05
N ARG A 460 18.57 -15.60 -17.38
CA ARG A 460 17.36 -16.14 -18.00
C ARG A 460 16.69 -15.11 -18.89
N ARG A 461 16.40 -15.47 -20.13
CA ARG A 461 15.50 -14.69 -21.00
C ARG A 461 14.05 -15.01 -20.62
N GLY A 462 13.29 -13.98 -20.25
CA GLY A 462 11.89 -14.09 -19.85
C GLY A 462 11.04 -13.02 -20.54
N VAL A 463 9.95 -12.63 -19.89
CA VAL A 463 9.08 -11.55 -20.38
C VAL A 463 9.87 -10.28 -20.61
N GLY A 464 9.71 -9.67 -21.79
CA GLY A 464 10.32 -8.38 -22.13
C GLY A 464 11.85 -8.40 -22.26
N ALA A 465 12.48 -9.57 -22.41
CA ALA A 465 13.94 -9.69 -22.41
C ALA A 465 14.61 -8.78 -23.45
N GLU A 466 14.22 -8.85 -24.72
CA GLU A 466 14.89 -8.07 -25.78
C GLU A 466 14.76 -6.55 -25.57
N GLU A 467 13.61 -6.09 -25.08
CA GLU A 467 13.41 -4.67 -24.80
C GLU A 467 14.27 -4.22 -23.62
N THR A 468 14.31 -5.04 -22.56
CA THR A 468 15.14 -4.80 -21.39
C THR A 468 16.62 -4.69 -21.76
N LEU A 469 17.13 -5.63 -22.57
CA LEU A 469 18.53 -5.66 -22.99
C LEU A 469 18.90 -4.47 -23.88
N ARG A 470 18.02 -4.08 -24.81
CA ARG A 470 18.19 -2.88 -25.63
C ARG A 470 18.27 -1.63 -24.77
N ARG A 471 17.35 -1.47 -23.82
CA ARG A 471 17.30 -0.34 -22.89
C ARG A 471 18.59 -0.22 -22.09
N ILE A 472 19.02 -1.32 -21.46
CA ILE A 472 20.25 -1.36 -20.65
C ILE A 472 21.49 -1.00 -21.47
N SER A 473 21.61 -1.53 -22.67
CA SER A 473 22.79 -1.29 -23.52
C SER A 473 22.83 0.13 -24.09
N ARG A 474 21.67 0.69 -24.48
CA ARG A 474 21.60 2.02 -25.12
C ARG A 474 21.58 3.17 -24.13
N GLU A 475 20.76 3.09 -23.09
CA GLU A 475 20.51 4.19 -22.16
C GLU A 475 21.57 4.24 -21.05
N PHE A 476 22.05 3.08 -20.60
CA PHE A 476 22.97 2.96 -19.47
C PHE A 476 24.37 2.50 -19.85
N GLY A 477 24.59 2.15 -21.13
CA GLY A 477 25.92 1.79 -21.66
C GLY A 477 26.53 0.53 -21.05
N LEU A 478 25.74 -0.33 -20.40
CA LEU A 478 26.23 -1.58 -19.82
C LEU A 478 26.56 -2.58 -20.93
N ARG A 479 27.64 -3.33 -20.76
CA ARG A 479 28.11 -4.33 -21.73
C ARG A 479 27.66 -5.73 -21.34
N GLU A 480 27.17 -6.51 -22.30
CA GLU A 480 26.89 -7.93 -22.05
C GLU A 480 28.21 -8.67 -21.85
N ASP A 481 28.36 -9.31 -20.68
CA ASP A 481 29.52 -10.13 -20.39
C ASP A 481 29.35 -11.48 -21.11
N ALA A 482 30.23 -11.75 -22.08
CA ALA A 482 30.26 -13.03 -22.77
C ALA A 482 30.91 -14.05 -21.84
N ALA A 483 30.10 -14.98 -21.33
CA ALA A 483 30.52 -16.03 -20.41
C ALA A 483 31.78 -16.80 -20.86
#